data_AF-A0A2E7UPX3-F1
#
_entry.id   AF-A0A2E7UPX3-F1
#
_cell.length_a   1.000
_cell.length_b   1.000
_cell.length_c   1.000
_cell.angle_alpha   90.00
_cell.angle_beta   90.00
_cell.angle_gamma   90.00
#
_symmetry.space_group_name_H-M   'P 1'
#
loop_
_entity.id
_entity.type
_entity.pdbx_description
1 polymer ?
#
loop_
_entity_poly.entity_id
_entity_poly.type
_entity_poly.pdbx_seq_one_letter_code
_entity_poly.pdbx_strand_id
1 'polypeptide(L)'
;MQYSFSARWFSMAGLMLAVGCPKKPTGPVAPLEGWHKVSETATFACYHPPAFSTMDEVQRKLKRAEALDAMMTQWKGEREDGVQFKGSVVDEVETTLFGDMTKAETVAAKNLEFCKTASTGGNTDGWGSWLNQLPGQLTAGECFNHFDYTMYDYLEIDTGWQRSMPICKDDKVRISGTSKDRFRLTDKGDWINVGGDPGDATAGSEMPCNIEGCYRGMLVMKFVTDAGVETIYPVGEELLFTAPENGFVSYRINDDTFYDNTWYQAGGIIDHASVEISPAK
;
A
#
# COMPACT_ATOMS: atom_id res chain seq x y z
N MET A 1 -15.14 92.15 -39.59
CA MET A 1 -16.60 92.32 -39.70
C MET A 1 -17.24 91.50 -38.61
N GLN A 2 -17.88 92.20 -37.66
CA GLN A 2 -18.62 91.65 -36.53
C GLN A 2 -20.00 91.20 -37.01
N TYR A 3 -20.48 90.03 -36.55
CA TYR A 3 -21.90 89.84 -36.29
C TYR A 3 -22.09 89.01 -35.02
N SER A 4 -22.75 89.67 -34.07
CA SER A 4 -23.29 89.15 -32.83
C SER A 4 -24.66 88.53 -33.10
N PHE A 5 -24.94 87.36 -32.54
CA PHE A 5 -26.32 86.95 -32.27
C PHE A 5 -26.40 86.23 -30.92
N SER A 6 -27.17 86.84 -30.02
CA SER A 6 -27.57 86.37 -28.71
C SER A 6 -28.80 85.47 -28.85
N ALA A 7 -28.79 84.32 -28.19
CA ALA A 7 -30.01 83.60 -27.85
C ALA A 7 -29.80 82.85 -26.51
N ARG A 8 -30.38 83.41 -25.45
CA ARG A 8 -30.72 82.69 -24.22
C ARG A 8 -31.88 81.75 -24.55
N TRP A 9 -31.92 80.53 -24.00
CA TRP A 9 -33.11 79.96 -23.34
C TRP A 9 -32.90 78.54 -22.76
N PHE A 10 -33.45 78.39 -21.56
CA PHE A 10 -33.93 77.21 -20.80
C PHE A 10 -33.00 76.10 -20.31
N SER A 11 -32.92 76.06 -18.97
CA SER A 11 -32.69 74.89 -18.12
C SER A 11 -33.69 73.76 -18.38
N MET A 12 -33.18 72.53 -18.49
CA MET A 12 -33.83 71.33 -17.95
C MET A 12 -32.77 70.48 -17.25
N ALA A 13 -32.74 70.57 -15.93
CA ALA A 13 -32.04 69.61 -15.09
C ALA A 13 -32.89 68.33 -15.02
N GLY A 14 -32.59 67.37 -15.88
CA GLY A 14 -33.15 66.02 -15.80
C GLY A 14 -32.43 65.23 -14.70
N LEU A 15 -33.07 65.13 -13.54
CA LEU A 15 -32.65 64.27 -12.43
C LEU A 15 -32.93 62.81 -12.82
N MET A 16 -31.96 62.11 -13.42
CA MET A 16 -32.03 60.65 -13.56
C MET A 16 -31.80 60.01 -12.18
N LEU A 17 -32.88 59.56 -11.55
CA LEU A 17 -32.84 58.64 -10.43
C LEU A 17 -32.36 57.27 -10.94
N ALA A 18 -31.05 57.04 -10.84
CA ALA A 18 -30.48 55.72 -10.98
C ALA A 18 -30.98 54.85 -9.81
N VAL A 19 -31.95 53.98 -10.11
CA VAL A 19 -32.41 52.92 -9.21
C VAL A 19 -31.26 51.94 -9.04
N GLY A 20 -30.46 52.13 -8.00
CA GLY A 20 -29.45 51.17 -7.58
C GLY A 20 -30.13 49.91 -7.06
N CYS A 21 -30.19 48.87 -7.89
CA CYS A 21 -30.47 47.52 -7.41
C CYS A 21 -29.43 47.17 -6.34
N PRO A 22 -29.83 46.87 -5.09
CA PRO A 22 -28.89 46.38 -4.09
C PRO A 22 -28.27 45.08 -4.63
N LYS A 23 -26.95 45.08 -4.79
CA LYS A 23 -26.18 43.86 -5.09
C LYS A 23 -26.57 42.83 -4.03
N LYS A 24 -27.21 41.74 -4.45
CA LYS A 24 -27.39 40.56 -3.59
C LYS A 24 -26.03 40.23 -2.98
N PRO A 25 -25.96 39.90 -1.68
CA PRO A 25 -24.75 39.36 -1.09
C PRO A 25 -24.29 38.21 -1.98
N THR A 26 -23.10 38.34 -2.56
CA THR A 26 -22.43 37.24 -3.23
C THR A 26 -22.32 36.15 -2.19
N GLY A 27 -23.04 35.05 -2.39
CA GLY A 27 -22.92 33.86 -1.57
C GLY A 27 -21.46 33.40 -1.51
N PRO A 28 -21.12 32.46 -0.61
CA PRO A 28 -19.77 31.91 -0.55
C PRO A 28 -19.32 31.49 -1.96
N VAL A 29 -18.14 31.97 -2.36
CA VAL A 29 -17.55 31.68 -3.67
C VAL A 29 -17.51 30.16 -3.82
N ALA A 30 -18.19 29.63 -4.83
CA ALA A 30 -18.19 28.20 -5.08
C ALA A 30 -16.74 27.71 -5.23
N PRO A 31 -16.39 26.53 -4.69
CA PRO A 31 -15.07 25.96 -4.87
C PRO A 31 -14.72 25.90 -6.36
N LEU A 32 -13.54 26.41 -6.73
CA LEU A 32 -13.01 26.27 -8.08
C LEU A 32 -12.75 24.77 -8.34
N GLU A 33 -13.44 24.20 -9.33
CA GLU A 33 -13.29 22.81 -9.79
C GLU A 33 -12.99 22.81 -11.30
N GLY A 34 -12.10 21.91 -11.74
CA GLY A 34 -11.72 21.76 -13.15
C GLY A 34 -10.54 22.63 -13.56
N TRP A 35 -10.39 22.85 -14.86
CA TRP A 35 -9.23 23.56 -15.42
C TRP A 35 -9.37 25.08 -15.31
N HIS A 36 -8.48 25.72 -14.55
CA HIS A 36 -8.46 27.16 -14.38
C HIS A 36 -7.04 27.71 -14.45
N LYS A 37 -6.89 28.91 -15.03
CA LYS A 37 -5.65 29.67 -14.88
C LYS A 37 -5.61 30.25 -13.47
N VAL A 38 -4.48 30.09 -12.80
CA VAL A 38 -4.30 30.54 -11.40
C VAL A 38 -4.14 32.06 -11.30
N SER A 39 -3.73 32.70 -12.39
CA SER A 39 -3.62 34.15 -12.57
C SER A 39 -3.68 34.51 -14.06
N GLU A 40 -3.90 35.78 -14.39
CA GLU A 40 -3.89 36.26 -15.78
C GLU A 40 -2.53 36.06 -16.47
N THR A 41 -1.45 36.08 -15.70
CA THR A 41 -0.07 35.86 -16.18
C THR A 41 0.32 34.38 -16.23
N ALA A 42 -0.58 33.45 -15.88
CA ALA A 42 -0.26 32.03 -15.85
C ALA A 42 -0.06 31.50 -17.27
N THR A 43 1.02 30.75 -17.47
CA THR A 43 1.41 30.17 -18.76
C THR A 43 0.46 29.06 -19.20
N PHE A 44 -0.09 28.29 -18.24
CA PHE A 44 -1.05 27.22 -18.48
C PHE A 44 -2.11 27.14 -17.37
N ALA A 45 -3.15 26.35 -17.61
CA ALA A 45 -4.23 26.11 -16.65
C ALA A 45 -3.90 24.91 -15.75
N CYS A 46 -4.36 24.97 -14.50
CA CYS A 46 -4.24 23.89 -13.53
C CYS A 46 -5.57 23.22 -13.28
N TYR A 47 -5.55 21.90 -13.08
CA TYR A 47 -6.74 21.16 -12.67
C TYR A 47 -6.96 21.32 -11.17
N HIS A 48 -8.08 21.91 -10.80
CA HIS A 48 -8.54 22.01 -9.42
C HIS A 48 -9.42 20.80 -9.09
N PRO A 49 -8.98 19.91 -8.16
CA PRO A 49 -9.77 18.76 -7.81
C PRO A 49 -11.05 19.16 -7.06
N PRO A 50 -12.09 18.32 -7.13
CA PRO A 50 -13.31 18.54 -6.36
C PRO A 50 -13.06 18.52 -4.86
N ALA A 51 -13.98 19.13 -4.10
CA ALA A 51 -13.97 19.04 -2.64
C ALA A 51 -14.45 17.65 -2.18
N PHE A 52 -13.59 16.64 -2.24
CA PHE A 52 -13.92 15.25 -1.93
C PHE A 52 -14.56 15.05 -0.55
N SER A 53 -14.20 15.86 0.44
CA SER A 53 -14.72 15.78 1.81
C SER A 53 -16.21 16.14 1.93
N THR A 54 -16.80 16.80 0.92
CA THR A 54 -18.23 17.17 0.91
C THR A 54 -19.09 16.20 0.12
N MET A 55 -18.51 15.10 -0.36
CA MET A 55 -19.15 14.14 -1.27
C MET A 55 -19.40 12.82 -0.57
N ASP A 56 -20.44 12.10 -1.01
CA ASP A 56 -20.63 10.70 -0.61
C ASP A 56 -19.63 9.78 -1.34
N GLU A 57 -19.53 8.52 -0.91
CA GLU A 57 -18.54 7.58 -1.46
C GLU A 57 -18.79 7.21 -2.94
N VAL A 58 -20.03 7.24 -3.41
CA VAL A 58 -20.36 6.97 -4.82
C VAL A 58 -19.85 8.12 -5.70
N GLN A 59 -20.12 9.35 -5.28
CA GLN A 59 -19.62 10.57 -5.92
C GLN A 59 -18.09 10.63 -5.88
N ARG A 60 -17.48 10.34 -4.72
CA ARG A 60 -16.01 10.34 -4.57
C ARG A 60 -15.34 9.38 -5.53
N LYS A 61 -15.87 8.16 -5.71
CA LYS A 61 -15.32 7.19 -6.66
C LYS A 61 -15.27 7.72 -8.09
N LEU A 62 -16.37 8.28 -8.57
CA LEU A 62 -16.43 8.90 -9.91
C LEU A 62 -15.46 10.07 -10.03
N LYS A 63 -15.45 10.95 -9.02
CA LYS A 63 -14.60 12.15 -9.01
C LYS A 63 -13.11 11.86 -8.87
N ARG A 64 -12.73 10.75 -8.22
CA ARG A 64 -11.33 10.29 -8.19
C ARG A 64 -10.87 9.87 -9.58
N ALA A 65 -11.71 9.16 -10.33
CA ALA A 65 -11.41 8.76 -11.70
C ALA A 65 -11.27 9.98 -12.64
N GLU A 66 -12.20 10.95 -12.55
CA GLU A 66 -12.10 12.20 -13.31
C GLU A 66 -10.84 13.00 -12.96
N ALA A 67 -10.47 13.07 -11.67
CA ALA A 67 -9.26 13.77 -11.24
C ALA A 67 -7.99 13.06 -11.73
N LEU A 68 -7.96 11.74 -11.68
CA LEU A 68 -6.85 10.93 -12.19
C LEU A 68 -6.67 11.14 -13.70
N ASP A 69 -7.74 11.01 -14.48
CA ASP A 69 -7.74 11.23 -15.93
C ASP A 69 -7.23 12.63 -16.28
N ALA A 70 -7.75 13.67 -15.61
CA ALA A 70 -7.31 15.04 -15.81
C ALA A 70 -5.80 15.23 -15.53
N MET A 71 -5.27 14.61 -14.46
CA MET A 71 -3.83 14.63 -14.19
C MET A 71 -3.04 13.92 -15.29
N MET A 72 -3.47 12.72 -15.71
CA MET A 72 -2.80 11.95 -16.75
C MET A 72 -2.75 12.70 -18.08
N THR A 73 -3.87 13.30 -18.52
CA THR A 73 -3.93 14.08 -19.77
C THR A 73 -2.91 15.22 -19.77
N GLN A 74 -2.74 15.91 -18.65
CA GLN A 74 -1.71 16.96 -18.54
C GLN A 74 -0.30 16.37 -18.51
N TRP A 75 -0.06 15.35 -17.69
CA TRP A 75 1.28 14.78 -17.55
C TRP A 75 1.78 14.09 -18.83
N LYS A 76 0.88 13.55 -19.65
CA LYS A 76 1.18 12.96 -20.96
C LYS A 76 1.41 14.02 -22.06
N GLY A 77 1.13 15.29 -21.78
CA GLY A 77 1.27 16.39 -22.73
C GLY A 77 0.12 16.52 -23.73
N GLU A 78 -0.99 15.84 -23.50
CA GLU A 78 -2.16 15.80 -24.39
C GLU A 78 -2.94 17.13 -24.40
N ARG A 79 -2.64 18.02 -23.46
CA ARG A 79 -3.24 19.36 -23.37
C ARG A 79 -2.55 20.41 -24.22
N GLU A 80 -1.40 20.08 -24.84
CA GLU A 80 -0.59 21.02 -25.62
C GLU A 80 -0.21 22.31 -24.85
N ASP A 81 -0.16 22.24 -23.51
CA ASP A 81 0.09 23.37 -22.61
C ASP A 81 1.57 23.51 -22.22
N GLY A 82 2.44 22.68 -22.80
CA GLY A 82 3.87 22.62 -22.55
C GLY A 82 4.27 21.80 -21.33
N VAL A 83 3.31 21.25 -20.57
CA VAL A 83 3.59 20.33 -19.47
C VAL A 83 3.65 18.92 -20.03
N GLN A 84 4.79 18.25 -19.87
CA GLN A 84 4.94 16.84 -20.23
C GLN A 84 5.99 16.21 -19.34
N PHE A 85 5.69 15.03 -18.81
CA PHE A 85 6.61 14.22 -18.01
C PHE A 85 6.97 12.92 -18.73
N LYS A 86 7.94 12.20 -18.18
CA LYS A 86 8.40 10.93 -18.75
C LYS A 86 7.25 9.91 -18.70
N GLY A 87 6.84 9.40 -19.88
CA GLY A 87 5.71 8.46 -20.00
C GLY A 87 5.78 7.28 -19.03
N SER A 88 6.95 6.64 -18.90
CA SER A 88 7.12 5.50 -17.97
C SER A 88 6.77 5.82 -16.52
N VAL A 89 7.02 7.05 -16.07
CA VAL A 89 6.75 7.49 -14.69
C VAL A 89 5.25 7.77 -14.54
N VAL A 90 4.63 8.37 -15.56
CA VAL A 90 3.19 8.62 -15.59
C VAL A 90 2.42 7.30 -15.56
N ASP A 91 2.81 6.34 -16.38
CA ASP A 91 2.16 5.02 -16.47
C ASP A 91 2.30 4.23 -15.15
N GLU A 92 3.44 4.33 -14.47
CA GLU A 92 3.68 3.69 -13.17
C GLU A 92 2.83 4.31 -12.06
N VAL A 93 2.73 5.65 -12.02
CA VAL A 93 1.84 6.36 -11.09
C VAL A 93 0.37 6.01 -11.36
N GLU A 94 -0.03 5.99 -12.63
CA GLU A 94 -1.38 5.61 -13.07
C GLU A 94 -1.74 4.20 -12.60
N THR A 95 -0.86 3.23 -12.87
CA THR A 95 -1.04 1.84 -12.44
C THR A 95 -1.17 1.72 -10.92
N THR A 96 -0.33 2.43 -10.17
CA THR A 96 -0.35 2.40 -8.70
C THR A 96 -1.65 2.99 -8.16
N LEU A 97 -2.11 4.12 -8.71
CA LEU A 97 -3.36 4.76 -8.29
C LEU A 97 -4.60 3.97 -8.71
N PHE A 98 -4.55 3.19 -9.79
CA PHE A 98 -5.62 2.24 -10.11
C PHE A 98 -5.73 1.11 -9.08
N GLY A 99 -4.61 0.70 -8.46
CA GLY A 99 -4.59 -0.28 -7.36
C GLY A 99 -5.31 0.23 -6.11
N ASP A 100 -5.12 1.51 -5.76
CA ASP A 100 -5.83 2.17 -4.66
C ASP A 100 -6.25 3.61 -5.03
N MET A 101 -7.48 3.72 -5.55
CA MET A 101 -8.05 5.00 -5.98
C MET A 101 -8.26 5.99 -4.82
N THR A 102 -8.22 5.56 -3.56
CA THR A 102 -8.39 6.48 -2.42
C THR A 102 -7.22 7.47 -2.32
N LYS A 103 -6.03 7.06 -2.76
CA LYS A 103 -4.81 7.90 -2.79
C LYS A 103 -4.88 9.01 -3.84
N ALA A 104 -5.75 8.88 -4.86
CA ALA A 104 -5.88 9.86 -5.92
C ALA A 104 -6.30 11.26 -5.42
N GLU A 105 -7.04 11.34 -4.31
CA GLU A 105 -7.47 12.63 -3.73
C GLU A 105 -6.27 13.44 -3.21
N THR A 106 -5.39 12.80 -2.44
CA THR A 106 -4.17 13.42 -1.90
C THR A 106 -3.20 13.77 -3.02
N VAL A 107 -3.05 12.89 -4.02
CA VAL A 107 -2.20 13.16 -5.19
C VAL A 107 -2.74 14.34 -6.00
N ALA A 108 -4.06 14.42 -6.24
CA ALA A 108 -4.65 15.53 -6.98
C ALA A 108 -4.51 16.87 -6.24
N ALA A 109 -4.66 16.89 -4.92
CA ALA A 109 -4.40 18.07 -4.12
C ALA A 109 -2.94 18.53 -4.23
N LYS A 110 -1.99 17.59 -4.12
CA LYS A 110 -0.55 17.88 -4.23
C LYS A 110 -0.15 18.31 -5.64
N ASN A 111 -0.73 17.69 -6.66
CA ASN A 111 -0.54 18.05 -8.05
C ASN A 111 -0.94 19.50 -8.32
N LEU A 112 -2.06 19.96 -7.76
CA LEU A 112 -2.48 21.36 -7.88
C LEU A 112 -1.45 22.34 -7.30
N GLU A 113 -0.79 22.00 -6.19
CA GLU A 113 0.27 22.83 -5.60
C GLU A 113 1.46 22.99 -6.55
N PHE A 114 1.92 21.88 -7.14
CA PHE A 114 3.00 21.90 -8.12
C PHE A 114 2.61 22.65 -9.39
N CYS A 115 1.39 22.42 -9.90
CA CYS A 115 0.89 23.11 -11.07
C CYS A 115 0.82 24.63 -10.85
N LYS A 116 0.26 25.09 -9.72
CA LYS A 116 0.21 26.53 -9.37
C LYS A 116 1.60 27.16 -9.40
N THR A 117 2.58 26.47 -8.81
CA THR A 117 3.97 26.93 -8.77
C THR A 117 4.56 27.00 -10.17
N ALA A 118 4.42 25.93 -10.95
CA ALA A 118 4.96 25.84 -12.31
C ALA A 118 4.30 26.81 -13.28
N SER A 119 2.99 27.05 -13.17
CA SER A 119 2.25 27.96 -14.07
C SER A 119 2.63 29.44 -13.92
N THR A 120 3.27 29.84 -12.81
CA THR A 120 3.70 31.22 -12.56
C THR A 120 5.13 31.48 -13.08
N GLY A 121 5.98 30.46 -13.13
CA GLY A 121 7.40 30.59 -13.51
C GLY A 121 7.84 29.77 -14.73
N GLY A 122 6.95 28.93 -15.28
CA GLY A 122 7.23 28.00 -16.38
C GLY A 122 8.14 26.82 -16.03
N ASN A 123 8.63 26.72 -14.79
CA ASN A 123 9.54 25.66 -14.37
C ASN A 123 8.76 24.47 -13.78
N THR A 124 8.94 23.28 -14.36
CA THR A 124 8.32 22.01 -13.95
C THR A 124 9.28 21.05 -13.23
N ASP A 125 10.54 21.43 -12.98
CA ASP A 125 11.57 20.52 -12.44
C ASP A 125 11.19 19.92 -11.09
N GLY A 126 10.72 20.76 -10.15
CA GLY A 126 10.27 20.29 -8.84
C GLY A 126 9.05 19.37 -8.91
N TRP A 127 8.16 19.62 -9.87
CA TRP A 127 6.99 18.77 -10.14
C TRP A 127 7.43 17.41 -10.68
N GLY A 128 8.31 17.40 -11.68
CA GLY A 128 8.86 16.17 -12.23
C GLY A 128 9.66 15.37 -11.20
N SER A 129 10.43 16.04 -10.34
CA SER A 129 11.18 15.38 -9.26
C SER A 129 10.25 14.71 -8.24
N TRP A 130 9.14 15.35 -7.86
CA TRP A 130 8.13 14.73 -7.01
C TRP A 130 7.46 13.55 -7.70
N LEU A 131 7.06 13.70 -8.97
CA LEU A 131 6.40 12.66 -9.73
C LEU A 131 7.29 11.39 -9.85
N ASN A 132 8.60 11.57 -10.04
CA ASN A 132 9.56 10.46 -10.09
C ASN A 132 9.68 9.66 -8.77
N GLN A 133 9.34 10.27 -7.64
CA GLN A 133 9.37 9.60 -6.32
C GLN A 133 8.01 9.05 -5.91
N LEU A 134 6.95 9.50 -6.59
CA LEU A 134 5.58 9.22 -6.19
C LEU A 134 5.23 7.72 -6.21
N PRO A 135 5.62 6.89 -7.20
CA PRO A 135 5.34 5.46 -7.15
C PRO A 135 5.86 4.78 -5.88
N GLY A 136 7.11 5.05 -5.50
CA GLY A 136 7.70 4.52 -4.27
C GLY A 136 7.01 5.04 -3.00
N GLN A 137 6.52 6.29 -3.01
CA GLN A 137 5.74 6.84 -1.88
C GLN A 137 4.34 6.23 -1.79
N LEU A 138 3.70 5.98 -2.93
CA LEU A 138 2.37 5.38 -3.00
C LEU A 138 2.40 3.91 -2.58
N THR A 139 3.45 3.18 -2.91
CA THR A 139 3.61 1.75 -2.58
C THR A 139 4.33 1.52 -1.24
N ALA A 140 4.77 2.58 -0.56
CA ALA A 140 5.46 2.47 0.72
C ALA A 140 4.59 1.78 1.78
N GLY A 141 5.06 0.65 2.30
CA GLY A 141 4.36 -0.14 3.33
C GLY A 141 3.23 -1.03 2.79
N GLU A 142 2.94 -0.98 1.49
CA GLU A 142 2.04 -1.95 0.87
C GLU A 142 2.73 -3.31 0.77
N CYS A 143 1.98 -4.36 1.07
CA CYS A 143 2.43 -5.72 0.87
C CYS A 143 1.68 -6.32 -0.33
N PHE A 144 2.43 -6.63 -1.38
CA PHE A 144 1.87 -7.13 -2.65
C PHE A 144 1.71 -8.65 -2.69
N ASN A 145 2.21 -9.36 -1.67
CA ASN A 145 2.26 -10.81 -1.63
C ASN A 145 1.41 -11.34 -0.47
N HIS A 146 0.11 -11.04 -0.52
CA HIS A 146 -0.83 -11.62 0.43
C HIS A 146 -0.80 -13.15 0.30
N PHE A 147 -0.86 -13.84 1.43
CA PHE A 147 -0.85 -15.29 1.43
C PHE A 147 -2.24 -15.82 1.08
N ASP A 148 -2.51 -16.03 -0.22
CA ASP A 148 -3.83 -16.35 -0.77
C ASP A 148 -3.97 -17.78 -1.34
N TYR A 149 -2.90 -18.58 -1.28
CA TYR A 149 -2.88 -19.96 -1.77
C TYR A 149 -2.40 -20.94 -0.70
N THR A 150 -2.70 -22.23 -0.88
CA THR A 150 -2.18 -23.30 0.00
C THR A 150 -0.89 -23.87 -0.55
N MET A 151 0.14 -23.94 0.30
CA MET A 151 1.40 -24.60 0.02
C MET A 151 1.45 -25.95 0.73
N TYR A 152 1.93 -26.96 0.00
CA TYR A 152 2.28 -28.27 0.54
C TYR A 152 3.77 -28.51 0.35
N ASP A 153 4.46 -28.91 1.40
CA ASP A 153 5.87 -29.29 1.35
C ASP A 153 6.14 -30.53 2.20
N TYR A 154 7.31 -31.15 1.99
CA TYR A 154 7.86 -32.14 2.92
C TYR A 154 8.86 -31.46 3.84
N LEU A 155 8.77 -31.77 5.13
CA LEU A 155 9.72 -31.31 6.13
C LEU A 155 11.07 -31.98 5.89
N GLU A 156 12.14 -31.21 5.83
CA GLU A 156 13.52 -31.70 5.85
C GLU A 156 14.01 -31.70 7.31
N ILE A 157 14.28 -32.87 7.89
CA ILE A 157 14.74 -32.97 9.31
C ILE A 157 16.26 -32.85 9.45
N ASP A 158 16.98 -32.76 8.35
CA ASP A 158 18.44 -32.70 8.28
C ASP A 158 18.98 -31.28 8.01
N THR A 159 18.10 -30.27 8.04
CA THR A 159 18.44 -28.88 7.75
C THR A 159 17.76 -27.89 8.71
N GLY A 160 18.23 -26.65 8.67
CA GLY A 160 17.71 -25.54 9.47
C GLY A 160 16.39 -24.97 8.91
N TRP A 161 16.28 -23.63 8.93
CA TRP A 161 15.09 -22.93 8.43
C TRP A 161 14.83 -23.23 6.95
N GLN A 162 13.63 -23.73 6.67
CA GLN A 162 13.16 -24.11 5.36
C GLN A 162 12.12 -23.14 4.86
N ARG A 163 12.25 -22.87 3.54
CA ARG A 163 11.42 -21.93 2.78
C ARG A 163 11.41 -20.52 3.40
N SER A 164 11.07 -19.54 2.60
CA SER A 164 10.81 -18.19 3.08
C SER A 164 9.66 -17.65 2.26
N MET A 165 8.51 -17.50 2.90
CA MET A 165 7.29 -17.07 2.23
C MET A 165 6.94 -15.68 2.72
N PRO A 166 6.72 -14.71 1.81
CA PRO A 166 6.23 -13.41 2.21
C PRO A 166 4.82 -13.55 2.80
N ILE A 167 4.51 -12.73 3.79
CA ILE A 167 3.19 -12.60 4.39
C ILE A 167 2.91 -11.13 4.67
N CYS A 168 1.68 -10.69 4.43
CA CYS A 168 1.28 -9.33 4.69
C CYS A 168 0.73 -9.17 6.10
N LYS A 169 0.84 -7.97 6.64
CA LYS A 169 0.17 -7.60 7.88
C LYS A 169 -1.32 -7.99 7.81
N ASP A 170 -1.82 -8.52 8.93
CA ASP A 170 -3.18 -9.00 9.14
C ASP A 170 -3.57 -10.26 8.35
N ASP A 171 -2.69 -10.80 7.49
CA ASP A 171 -2.90 -12.11 6.90
C ASP A 171 -2.98 -13.16 8.01
N LYS A 172 -3.96 -14.06 7.87
CA LYS A 172 -4.14 -15.20 8.74
C LYS A 172 -3.77 -16.46 7.99
N VAL A 173 -2.85 -17.22 8.57
CA VAL A 173 -2.41 -18.49 8.00
C VAL A 173 -2.51 -19.60 9.02
N ARG A 174 -2.92 -20.78 8.55
CA ARG A 174 -2.82 -22.03 9.28
C ARG A 174 -1.57 -22.74 8.81
N ILE A 175 -0.67 -23.04 9.75
CA ILE A 175 0.48 -23.90 9.54
C ILE A 175 0.18 -25.21 10.24
N SER A 176 0.32 -26.34 9.55
CA SER A 176 0.10 -27.66 10.15
C SER A 176 1.11 -28.70 9.68
N GLY A 177 1.47 -29.61 10.58
CA GLY A 177 2.33 -30.76 10.31
C GLY A 177 1.57 -32.07 10.49
N THR A 178 2.05 -33.13 9.84
CA THR A 178 1.49 -34.48 9.98
C THR A 178 1.96 -35.16 11.26
N SER A 179 1.01 -35.59 12.10
CA SER A 179 1.31 -36.26 13.39
C SER A 179 1.54 -37.77 13.29
N LYS A 180 1.29 -38.37 12.12
CA LYS A 180 1.45 -39.81 11.89
C LYS A 180 2.86 -40.20 11.50
N ASP A 181 3.55 -39.30 10.79
CA ASP A 181 4.91 -39.50 10.32
C ASP A 181 5.90 -39.33 11.47
N ARG A 182 6.84 -40.26 11.57
CA ARG A 182 7.78 -40.31 12.70
C ARG A 182 9.22 -40.11 12.26
N PHE A 183 9.98 -39.49 13.15
CA PHE A 183 11.42 -39.32 13.05
C PHE A 183 12.02 -39.34 14.45
N ARG A 184 13.34 -39.33 14.54
CA ARG A 184 14.08 -39.19 15.79
C ARG A 184 15.25 -38.24 15.56
N LEU A 185 15.64 -37.53 16.61
CA LEU A 185 16.71 -36.52 16.54
C LEU A 185 18.10 -37.08 16.83
N THR A 186 18.18 -38.32 17.31
CA THR A 186 19.44 -38.99 17.55
C THR A 186 19.29 -40.48 17.25
N ASP A 187 20.42 -41.16 17.02
CA ASP A 187 20.44 -42.59 16.71
C ASP A 187 19.83 -43.52 17.77
N LYS A 188 19.66 -43.03 19.00
CA LYS A 188 19.12 -43.80 20.14
C LYS A 188 17.91 -43.14 20.79
N GLY A 189 17.44 -42.02 20.26
CA GLY A 189 16.27 -41.31 20.75
C GLY A 189 14.97 -42.04 20.43
N ASP A 190 13.91 -41.63 21.12
CA ASP A 190 12.56 -42.11 20.87
C ASP A 190 12.04 -41.59 19.52
N TRP A 191 11.13 -42.36 18.93
CA TRP A 191 10.42 -41.93 17.73
C TRP A 191 9.34 -40.92 18.10
N ILE A 192 9.51 -39.71 17.62
CA ILE A 192 8.62 -38.56 17.82
C ILE A 192 7.95 -38.18 16.49
N ASN A 193 7.06 -37.19 16.54
CA ASN A 193 6.45 -36.57 15.36
C ASN A 193 6.63 -35.05 15.43
N VAL A 194 5.96 -34.31 14.55
CA VAL A 194 5.98 -32.83 14.51
C VAL A 194 5.51 -32.16 15.81
N GLY A 195 4.84 -32.87 16.71
CA GLY A 195 4.51 -32.40 18.06
C GLY A 195 5.72 -32.32 18.99
N GLY A 196 6.86 -32.92 18.63
CA GLY A 196 8.08 -32.96 19.43
C GLY A 196 8.04 -34.00 20.57
N ASP A 197 9.11 -34.04 21.36
CA ASP A 197 9.22 -34.88 22.55
C ASP A 197 8.63 -34.19 23.79
N PRO A 198 7.45 -34.60 24.30
CA PRO A 198 6.86 -33.98 25.48
C PRO A 198 7.69 -34.18 26.76
N GLY A 199 8.64 -35.13 26.77
CA GLY A 199 9.58 -35.34 27.86
C GLY A 199 10.78 -34.38 27.85
N ASP A 200 11.00 -33.65 26.75
CA ASP A 200 12.14 -32.76 26.55
C ASP A 200 11.67 -31.33 26.19
N ALA A 201 11.16 -30.63 27.21
CA ALA A 201 10.75 -29.24 27.09
C ALA A 201 11.96 -28.31 26.93
N THR A 202 11.93 -27.43 25.94
CA THR A 202 13.06 -26.56 25.59
C THR A 202 12.96 -25.16 26.21
N ALA A 203 11.97 -24.92 27.06
CA ALA A 203 11.77 -23.63 27.73
C ALA A 203 13.01 -23.23 28.56
N GLY A 204 13.55 -22.04 28.29
CA GLY A 204 14.74 -21.51 28.98
C GLY A 204 16.08 -22.09 28.51
N SER A 205 16.11 -22.87 27.43
CA SER A 205 17.33 -23.36 26.79
C SER A 205 17.84 -22.43 25.69
N GLU A 206 18.97 -22.77 25.05
CA GLU A 206 19.51 -22.09 23.87
C GLU A 206 18.88 -22.58 22.54
N MET A 207 17.84 -23.41 22.63
CA MET A 207 17.14 -23.94 21.45
C MET A 207 16.42 -22.81 20.70
N PRO A 208 16.18 -22.99 19.39
CA PRO A 208 15.45 -22.03 18.58
C PRO A 208 14.11 -21.58 19.18
N CYS A 209 13.28 -22.54 19.57
CA CYS A 209 12.05 -22.30 20.31
C CYS A 209 12.35 -22.67 21.76
N ASN A 210 12.43 -21.66 22.63
CA ASN A 210 12.79 -21.83 24.03
C ASN A 210 11.78 -21.15 24.99
N ILE A 211 10.54 -21.02 24.54
CA ILE A 211 9.42 -20.53 25.35
C ILE A 211 8.55 -21.71 25.83
N GLU A 212 7.62 -21.42 26.73
CA GLU A 212 6.65 -22.42 27.20
C GLU A 212 5.87 -23.03 26.03
N GLY A 213 5.71 -24.36 26.04
CA GLY A 213 5.06 -25.11 24.97
C GLY A 213 5.98 -25.56 23.83
N CYS A 214 7.25 -25.13 23.80
CA CYS A 214 8.24 -25.69 22.87
C CYS A 214 8.82 -27.01 23.41
N TYR A 215 8.90 -28.01 22.53
CA TYR A 215 9.56 -29.30 22.79
C TYR A 215 10.66 -29.56 21.77
N ARG A 216 11.64 -30.40 22.11
CA ARG A 216 12.69 -30.80 21.16
C ARG A 216 12.06 -31.56 19.98
N GLY A 217 12.47 -31.24 18.76
CA GLY A 217 11.95 -31.84 17.52
C GLY A 217 10.56 -31.36 17.08
N MET A 218 9.91 -30.51 17.86
CA MET A 218 8.62 -29.91 17.48
C MET A 218 8.75 -29.07 16.19
N LEU A 219 7.74 -29.10 15.32
CA LEU A 219 7.62 -28.14 14.22
C LEU A 219 7.47 -26.72 14.79
N VAL A 220 8.34 -25.82 14.36
CA VAL A 220 8.35 -24.42 14.80
C VAL A 220 8.35 -23.50 13.59
N MET A 221 7.73 -22.34 13.75
CA MET A 221 7.69 -21.30 12.73
C MET A 221 8.52 -20.10 13.18
N LYS A 222 9.31 -19.53 12.28
CA LYS A 222 9.93 -18.22 12.45
C LYS A 222 9.21 -17.20 11.57
N PHE A 223 8.80 -16.10 12.19
CA PHE A 223 8.36 -14.89 11.52
C PHE A 223 9.45 -13.82 11.63
N VAL A 224 9.81 -13.22 10.49
CA VAL A 224 10.76 -12.10 10.41
C VAL A 224 10.06 -10.90 9.79
N THR A 225 9.88 -9.83 10.55
CA THR A 225 9.31 -8.56 10.03
C THR A 225 10.20 -7.96 8.95
N ASP A 226 9.68 -7.07 8.10
CA ASP A 226 10.48 -6.28 7.16
C ASP A 226 11.57 -5.43 7.86
N ALA A 227 11.37 -5.11 9.15
CA ALA A 227 12.36 -4.43 9.99
C ALA A 227 13.47 -5.36 10.53
N GLY A 228 13.40 -6.66 10.27
CA GLY A 228 14.38 -7.66 10.69
C GLY A 228 14.18 -8.23 12.11
N VAL A 229 13.08 -7.90 12.78
CA VAL A 229 12.73 -8.52 14.07
C VAL A 229 12.28 -9.96 13.85
N GLU A 230 12.94 -10.90 14.53
CA GLU A 230 12.63 -12.34 14.46
C GLU A 230 11.78 -12.78 15.67
N THR A 231 10.79 -13.64 15.44
CA THR A 231 9.99 -14.27 16.49
C THR A 231 9.70 -15.72 16.12
N ILE A 232 9.87 -16.64 17.08
CA ILE A 232 9.68 -18.08 16.87
C ILE A 232 8.46 -18.55 17.65
N TYR A 233 7.60 -19.34 16.99
CA TYR A 233 6.34 -19.84 17.52
C TYR A 233 6.33 -21.38 17.53
N PRO A 234 5.83 -22.00 18.62
CA PRO A 234 5.57 -23.44 18.65
C PRO A 234 4.37 -23.75 17.75
N VAL A 235 4.59 -24.57 16.71
CA VAL A 235 3.51 -25.02 15.83
C VAL A 235 2.98 -26.38 16.28
N GLY A 236 3.87 -27.35 16.46
CA GLY A 236 3.45 -28.72 16.72
C GLY A 236 2.66 -29.29 15.55
N GLU A 237 1.42 -29.73 15.82
CA GLU A 237 0.53 -30.23 14.77
C GLU A 237 -0.18 -29.11 14.01
N GLU A 238 -0.54 -28.00 14.66
CA GLU A 238 -1.27 -26.89 14.05
C GLU A 238 -1.07 -25.57 14.81
N LEU A 239 -0.87 -24.47 14.05
CA LEU A 239 -0.89 -23.10 14.55
C LEU A 239 -1.73 -22.22 13.61
N LEU A 240 -2.63 -21.42 14.20
CA LEU A 240 -3.23 -20.27 13.54
C LEU A 240 -2.41 -19.02 13.86
N PHE A 241 -1.76 -18.47 12.84
CA PHE A 241 -0.93 -17.27 12.96
C PHE A 241 -1.61 -16.09 12.26
N THR A 242 -1.58 -14.92 12.90
CA THR A 242 -1.95 -13.64 12.28
C THR A 242 -0.72 -12.77 12.24
N ALA A 243 -0.31 -12.35 11.04
CA ALA A 243 0.88 -11.54 10.87
C ALA A 243 0.68 -10.14 11.47
N PRO A 244 1.48 -9.73 12.48
CA PRO A 244 1.32 -8.41 13.10
C PRO A 244 1.82 -7.27 12.20
N GLU A 245 2.73 -7.61 11.28
CA GLU A 245 3.39 -6.72 10.33
C GLU A 245 3.69 -7.48 9.04
N ASN A 246 4.15 -6.78 8.00
CA ASN A 246 4.67 -7.42 6.80
C ASN A 246 5.98 -8.14 7.13
N GLY A 247 6.22 -9.28 6.48
CA GLY A 247 7.46 -10.01 6.68
C GLY A 247 7.49 -11.35 5.98
N PHE A 248 8.23 -12.29 6.56
CA PHE A 248 8.42 -13.63 6.04
C PHE A 248 8.19 -14.69 7.10
N VAL A 249 7.53 -15.78 6.71
CA VAL A 249 7.43 -17.00 7.52
C VAL A 249 8.34 -18.09 6.96
N SER A 250 8.95 -18.85 7.86
CA SER A 250 9.79 -20.03 7.58
C SER A 250 9.55 -21.06 8.67
N TYR A 251 9.89 -22.33 8.44
CA TYR A 251 9.68 -23.40 9.42
C TYR A 251 10.87 -24.34 9.51
N ARG A 252 10.94 -25.11 10.60
CA ARG A 252 11.85 -26.24 10.80
C ARG A 252 11.40 -27.09 11.97
N ILE A 253 12.08 -28.20 12.21
CA ILE A 253 12.05 -28.86 13.53
C ILE A 253 12.89 -28.09 14.56
N ASN A 254 12.45 -28.11 15.82
CA ASN A 254 13.12 -27.46 16.93
C ASN A 254 14.33 -28.30 17.37
N ASP A 255 15.43 -28.14 16.65
CA ASP A 255 16.69 -28.83 16.90
C ASP A 255 17.88 -27.88 16.78
N ASP A 256 18.98 -28.23 17.45
CA ASP A 256 20.26 -27.51 17.42
C ASP A 256 21.32 -28.24 16.57
N THR A 257 21.17 -29.54 16.37
CA THR A 257 21.96 -30.38 15.46
C THR A 257 21.04 -31.14 14.51
N PHE A 258 21.49 -31.47 13.30
CA PHE A 258 20.63 -32.11 12.30
C PHE A 258 21.24 -33.37 11.66
N TYR A 259 22.52 -33.64 11.91
CA TYR A 259 23.28 -34.64 11.16
C TYR A 259 22.95 -36.09 11.57
N ASP A 260 22.35 -36.30 12.74
CA ASP A 260 21.94 -37.60 13.29
C ASP A 260 20.42 -37.81 13.28
N ASN A 261 19.69 -36.90 12.64
CA ASN A 261 18.25 -37.00 12.48
C ASN A 261 17.91 -38.10 11.48
N THR A 262 16.95 -38.95 11.84
CA THR A 262 16.59 -40.14 11.05
C THR A 262 15.08 -40.28 10.91
N TRP A 263 14.61 -40.55 9.69
CA TRP A 263 13.22 -40.89 9.41
C TRP A 263 12.88 -42.31 9.85
N TYR A 264 11.64 -42.51 10.31
CA TYR A 264 11.15 -43.85 10.62
C TYR A 264 11.02 -44.68 9.34
N GLN A 265 11.45 -45.93 9.41
CA GLN A 265 11.34 -46.87 8.29
C GLN A 265 10.73 -48.19 8.76
N ALA A 266 9.65 -48.62 8.11
CA ALA A 266 9.02 -49.93 8.35
C ALA A 266 8.52 -50.54 7.04
N GLY A 267 8.83 -51.82 6.80
CA GLY A 267 8.31 -52.56 5.64
C GLY A 267 8.68 -51.96 4.28
N GLY A 268 9.77 -51.18 4.18
CA GLY A 268 10.20 -50.51 2.95
C GLY A 268 9.59 -49.12 2.73
N ILE A 269 8.71 -48.65 3.61
CA ILE A 269 8.18 -47.29 3.61
C ILE A 269 9.02 -46.44 4.56
N ILE A 270 9.41 -45.25 4.11
CA ILE A 270 10.09 -44.22 4.90
C ILE A 270 9.06 -43.11 5.12
N ASP A 271 8.87 -42.73 6.38
CA ASP A 271 7.99 -41.62 6.75
C ASP A 271 8.60 -40.30 6.27
N HIS A 272 7.75 -39.36 5.85
CA HIS A 272 8.15 -37.99 5.52
C HIS A 272 7.04 -37.05 5.95
N ALA A 273 7.26 -36.35 7.07
CA ALA A 273 6.25 -35.43 7.58
C ALA A 273 5.99 -34.31 6.57
N SER A 274 4.74 -34.14 6.16
CA SER A 274 4.32 -32.99 5.34
C SER A 274 4.04 -31.76 6.22
N VAL A 275 4.35 -30.58 5.68
CA VAL A 275 3.93 -29.28 6.20
C VAL A 275 2.95 -28.65 5.21
N GLU A 276 1.82 -28.21 5.73
CA GLU A 276 0.83 -27.43 4.98
C GLU A 276 0.77 -26.01 5.55
N ILE A 277 0.81 -25.02 4.66
CA ILE A 277 0.57 -23.60 5.01
C ILE A 277 -0.57 -23.11 4.14
N SER A 278 -1.67 -22.71 4.76
CA SER A 278 -2.92 -22.34 4.07
C SER A 278 -3.49 -21.04 4.61
N PRO A 279 -4.25 -20.27 3.82
CA PRO A 279 -4.97 -19.12 4.33
C PRO A 279 -6.03 -19.56 5.34
N ALA A 280 -6.05 -18.93 6.52
CA ALA A 280 -7.07 -19.16 7.55
C ALA A 280 -8.16 -18.09 7.41
N LYS A 281 -9.42 -18.52 7.30
CA LYS A 281 -10.58 -17.62 7.23
C LYS A 281 -11.03 -17.17 8.62
#